data_AF-A0A2I0IQY6-F1
#
_entry.id   AF-A0A2I0IQY6-F1
#
_cell.length_a   1.000
_cell.length_b   1.000
_cell.length_c   1.000
_cell.angle_alpha   90.00
_cell.angle_beta   90.00
_cell.angle_gamma   90.00
#
_symmetry.space_group_name_H-M   'P 1'
#
loop_
_entity.id
_entity.type
_entity.pdbx_description
1 polymer ?
#
loop_
_entity_poly.entity_id
_entity_poly.type
_entity_poly.pdbx_seq_one_letter_code
_entity_poly.pdbx_strand_id
1 'polypeptide(L)'
;MFGKVTIQIKLVEGDSAGTVTAFYMSSEGPNHNEFDFEFLGNTTGEPYLVQTNVYVNGVGNREQRMNLWFDPTKDFHSYSLLWNQRQVV
;
A
#
# COMPACT_ATOMS: atom_id res chain seq x y z
N MET A 1 -16.92 -9.49 8.01
CA MET A 1 -16.22 -10.17 6.89
C MET A 1 -14.73 -10.07 7.18
N PHE A 2 -13.94 -11.11 6.88
CA PHE A 2 -12.50 -11.20 7.16
C PHE A 2 -11.82 -11.97 6.04
N GLY A 3 -10.51 -11.85 5.89
CA GLY A 3 -9.79 -12.58 4.85
C GLY A 3 -8.33 -12.20 4.71
N LYS A 4 -7.67 -12.89 3.79
CA LYS A 4 -6.34 -12.55 3.29
C LYS A 4 -6.45 -12.28 1.80
N VAL A 5 -5.94 -11.13 1.37
CA VAL A 5 -5.78 -10.81 -0.06
C VAL A 5 -4.30 -10.67 -0.33
N THR A 6 -3.83 -11.29 -1.41
CA THR A 6 -2.44 -11.20 -1.85
C THR A 6 -2.43 -10.83 -3.33
N ILE A 7 -1.58 -9.88 -3.68
CA ILE A 7 -1.33 -9.46 -5.06
C ILE A 7 0.17 -9.48 -5.33
N GLN A 8 0.56 -9.78 -6.57
CA GLN A 8 1.92 -9.59 -7.05
C GLN A 8 2.00 -8.27 -7.81
N ILE A 9 2.88 -7.37 -7.36
CA ILE A 9 3.06 -6.04 -7.96
C ILE A 9 4.53 -5.87 -8.33
N LYS A 10 4.76 -5.36 -9.54
CA LYS A 10 6.03 -4.80 -9.98
C LYS A 10 5.79 -3.33 -10.32
N LEU A 11 6.61 -2.44 -9.75
CA LEU A 11 6.42 -1.00 -9.87
C LEU A 11 7.05 -0.43 -11.14
N VAL A 12 6.72 0.83 -11.44
CA VAL A 12 7.19 1.54 -12.62
C VAL A 12 8.69 1.77 -12.53
N GLU A 13 9.43 1.34 -13.54
CA GLU A 13 10.87 1.58 -13.66
C GLU A 13 11.15 2.99 -14.20
N GLY A 14 12.28 3.59 -13.80
CA GLY A 14 12.70 4.91 -14.26
C GLY A 14 12.07 6.04 -13.46
N ASP A 15 11.66 7.11 -14.15
CA ASP A 15 11.03 8.26 -13.50
C ASP A 15 9.55 7.99 -13.24
N SER A 16 9.21 7.88 -11.96
CA SER A 16 7.86 7.67 -11.46
C SER A 16 7.41 8.79 -10.52
N ALA A 17 8.14 9.91 -10.50
CA ALA A 17 7.87 11.02 -9.59
C ALA A 17 6.42 11.52 -9.73
N GLY A 18 5.74 11.67 -8.59
CA GLY A 18 4.35 12.14 -8.54
C GLY A 18 3.30 11.06 -8.86
N THR A 19 3.71 9.82 -9.12
CA THR A 19 2.78 8.69 -9.25
C THR A 19 2.54 7.99 -7.92
N VAL A 20 1.33 7.43 -7.74
CA VAL A 20 1.00 6.52 -6.64
C VAL A 20 0.39 5.26 -7.24
N THR A 21 1.03 4.11 -7.03
CA THR A 21 0.39 2.81 -7.27
C THR A 21 -0.27 2.39 -5.96
N ALA A 22 -1.58 2.12 -5.98
CA ALA A 22 -2.33 1.77 -4.77
C ALA A 22 -2.87 0.34 -4.83
N PHE A 23 -2.75 -0.38 -3.73
CA PHE A 23 -3.45 -1.62 -3.44
C PHE A 23 -4.13 -1.46 -2.08
N TYR A 24 -5.45 -1.43 -2.07
CA TYR A 24 -6.22 -1.14 -0.86
C TYR A 24 -7.51 -1.96 -0.80
N MET A 25 -8.06 -2.05 0.40
CA MET A 25 -9.41 -2.56 0.65
C MET A 25 -10.21 -1.48 1.35
N SER A 26 -11.33 -1.04 0.78
CA SER A 26 -12.18 -0.01 1.36
C SER A 26 -13.64 -0.46 1.35
N SER A 27 -14.38 -0.15 2.42
CA SER A 27 -15.84 -0.28 2.42
C SER A 27 -16.49 0.94 1.78
N GLU A 28 -17.71 0.82 1.28
CA GLU A 28 -18.40 1.98 0.69
C GLU A 28 -18.94 2.97 1.75
N GLY A 29 -19.03 4.25 1.37
CA GLY A 29 -19.70 5.30 2.13
C GLY A 29 -18.77 6.25 2.91
N PRO A 30 -19.34 7.30 3.55
CA PRO A 30 -18.56 8.34 4.20
C PRO A 30 -17.84 7.87 5.48
N ASN A 31 -18.36 6.83 6.15
CA ASN A 31 -17.77 6.25 7.35
C ASN A 31 -17.01 4.96 7.03
N HIS A 32 -16.30 4.93 5.90
CA HIS A 32 -15.62 3.71 5.45
C HIS A 32 -14.50 3.29 6.40
N ASN A 33 -14.16 2.00 6.36
CA ASN A 33 -12.91 1.49 6.88
C ASN A 33 -12.02 1.12 5.68
N GLU A 34 -10.73 1.39 5.79
CA GLU A 34 -9.79 1.23 4.69
C GLU A 34 -8.42 0.81 5.17
N PHE A 35 -7.75 -0.03 4.39
CA PHE A 35 -6.37 -0.48 4.60
C PHE A 35 -5.58 -0.26 3.32
N ASP A 36 -4.48 0.46 3.42
CA ASP A 36 -3.75 0.96 2.26
C ASP A 36 -2.34 0.40 2.14
N PHE A 37 -1.95 0.06 0.91
CA PHE A 37 -0.59 0.13 0.41
C PHE A 37 -0.53 1.18 -0.69
N GLU A 38 0.28 2.21 -0.49
CA GLU A 38 0.54 3.26 -1.47
C GLU A 38 2.03 3.28 -1.78
N PHE A 39 2.41 2.94 -3.02
CA PHE A 39 3.78 3.02 -3.48
C PHE A 39 4.03 4.37 -4.13
N LEU A 40 4.78 5.21 -3.42
CA LEU A 40 5.08 6.58 -3.80
C LEU A 40 6.27 6.58 -4.77
N GLY A 41 5.99 6.89 -6.03
CA GLY A 41 7.00 6.97 -7.07
C GLY A 41 7.96 8.14 -6.88
N ASN A 42 9.14 8.00 -7.47
CA ASN A 42 10.26 8.90 -7.26
C ASN A 42 11.01 9.14 -8.58
N THR A 43 11.89 10.14 -8.59
CA THR A 43 12.74 10.42 -9.75
C THR A 43 13.72 9.26 -9.99
N THR A 44 14.17 9.10 -11.24
CA THR A 44 15.07 8.00 -11.62
C THR A 44 16.28 7.89 -10.68
N GLY A 45 16.50 6.69 -10.13
CA GLY A 45 17.63 6.38 -9.23
C GLY A 45 17.36 6.57 -7.75
N GLU A 46 16.27 7.27 -7.39
CA GLU A 46 15.83 7.43 -6.00
C GLU A 46 14.85 6.31 -5.59
N PRO A 47 14.86 5.88 -4.32
CA PRO A 47 14.06 4.75 -3.89
C PRO A 47 12.56 5.10 -3.85
N TYR A 48 11.73 4.08 -4.14
CA TYR A 48 10.32 4.09 -3.80
C TYR A 48 10.13 4.11 -2.27
N LEU A 49 9.11 4.81 -1.82
CA LEU A 49 8.57 4.66 -0.47
C LEU A 49 7.27 3.87 -0.55
N VAL A 50 7.09 2.92 0.37
CA VAL A 50 5.77 2.35 0.61
C VAL A 50 5.15 3.04 1.83
N GLN A 51 3.92 3.52 1.65
CA GLN A 51 3.08 4.05 2.70
C GLN A 51 1.98 3.04 3.01
N THR A 52 1.72 2.81 4.29
CA THR A 52 0.54 2.09 4.77
C THR A 52 -0.33 3.02 5.59
N ASN A 53 -1.65 2.85 5.52
CA ASN A 53 -2.60 3.62 6.34
C ASN A 53 -3.78 2.74 6.76
N VAL A 54 -4.50 3.19 7.80
CA VAL A 54 -5.72 2.55 8.28
C VAL A 54 -6.77 3.60 8.60
N TYR A 55 -7.89 3.54 7.89
CA TYR A 55 -9.10 4.31 8.20
C TYR A 55 -10.05 3.48 9.04
N VAL A 56 -10.60 4.11 10.08
CA VAL A 56 -11.69 3.54 10.89
C VAL A 56 -12.81 4.56 10.98
N ASN A 57 -14.01 4.18 10.55
CA ASN A 57 -15.19 5.05 10.48
C ASN A 57 -14.92 6.41 9.80
N GLY A 58 -14.23 6.39 8.66
CA GLY A 58 -13.89 7.55 7.85
C GLY A 58 -12.69 8.35 8.36
N VAL A 59 -12.02 7.93 9.43
CA VAL A 59 -10.88 8.64 10.01
C VAL A 59 -9.59 7.86 9.80
N GLY A 60 -8.70 8.40 8.95
CA GLY A 60 -7.33 7.91 8.70
C GLY A 60 -6.30 8.54 9.64
N ASN A 61 -5.25 9.15 9.07
CA ASN A 61 -4.11 9.77 9.77
C ASN A 61 -3.27 8.77 10.58
N ARG A 62 -3.05 7.57 10.05
CA ARG A 62 -2.25 6.50 10.66
C ARG A 62 -1.12 6.05 9.73
N GLU A 63 -0.59 6.98 8.95
CA GLU A 63 0.41 6.71 7.94
C GLU A 63 1.70 6.18 8.58
N GLN A 64 2.23 5.12 8.00
CA GLN A 64 3.62 4.70 8.20
C GLN A 64 4.31 4.67 6.84
N ARG A 65 5.56 5.11 6.79
CA ARG A 65 6.37 5.12 5.57
C ARG A 65 7.66 4.36 5.80
N MET A 66 8.03 3.53 4.84
CA MET A 66 9.26 2.76 4.90
C MET A 66 9.88 2.56 3.52
N ASN A 67 11.20 2.40 3.50
CA ASN A 67 11.92 1.94 2.32
C ASN A 67 11.77 0.43 2.18
N LEU A 68 11.76 -0.05 0.94
CA LEU A 68 11.90 -1.47 0.66
C LEU A 68 13.39 -1.85 0.64
N TRP A 69 13.73 -3.04 1.12
CA TRP A 69 15.10 -3.57 1.10
C TRP A 69 15.51 -4.18 -0.25
N PHE A 70 14.67 -3.98 -1.27
CA PHE A 70 14.84 -4.44 -2.64
C PHE A 70 14.34 -3.35 -3.60
N ASP A 71 14.72 -3.45 -4.88
CA ASP A 71 14.19 -2.58 -5.93
C ASP A 71 12.85 -3.16 -6.45
N PRO A 72 11.70 -2.56 -6.11
CA PRO A 72 10.38 -3.08 -6.46
C PRO A 72 10.03 -2.95 -7.96
N THR A 73 10.92 -2.35 -8.76
CA THR A 73 10.74 -2.18 -10.22
C THR A 73 11.31 -3.35 -11.01
N LYS A 74 12.20 -4.16 -10.40
CA LYS A 74 12.95 -5.20 -11.12
C LYS A 74 12.23 -6.53 -11.22
N ASP A 75 11.40 -6.88 -10.25
CA ASP A 75 10.60 -8.10 -10.29
C ASP A 75 9.25 -7.91 -9.58
N PHE A 76 8.35 -8.88 -9.75
CA PHE A 76 7.11 -8.93 -9.00
C PHE A 76 7.36 -9.36 -7.56
N HIS A 77 6.79 -8.60 -6.62
CA HIS A 77 6.80 -8.92 -5.20
C HIS A 77 5.39 -9.09 -4.68
N SER A 78 5.21 -9.98 -3.70
CA SER A 78 3.91 -10.23 -3.08
C SER A 78 3.63 -9.23 -1.96
N TYR A 79 2.52 -8.52 -2.06
CA TYR A 79 1.97 -7.66 -1.02
C TYR A 79 0.66 -8.27 -0.54
N SER A 80 0.49 -8.37 0.78
CA SER A 80 -0.66 -9.05 1.38
C SER A 80 -1.26 -8.22 2.50
N LEU A 81 -2.59 -8.25 2.57
CA LEU A 81 -3.37 -7.77 3.71
C LEU A 81 -4.05 -8.97 4.35
N LEU A 82 -3.74 -9.26 5.61
CA LEU A 82 -4.46 -10.23 6.43
C LEU A 82 -5.30 -9.48 7.46
N TRP A 83 -6.61 -9.60 7.37
CA TRP A 83 -7.55 -9.01 8.32
C TRP A 83 -8.39 -10.10 9.00
N ASN A 84 -8.40 -10.08 10.33
CA ASN A 84 -9.27 -10.90 11.15
C ASN A 84 -9.80 -10.10 12.37
N GLN A 85 -10.56 -10.75 13.25
CA GLN A 85 -11.17 -10.11 14.42
C GLN A 85 -10.17 -9.47 15.41
N ARG A 86 -8.90 -9.87 15.38
CA ARG A 86 -7.89 -9.44 16.35
C ARG A 86 -6.90 -8.43 15.77
N GLN A 87 -6.64 -8.48 14.47
CA GLN A 87 -5.56 -7.72 13.85
C GLN A 87 -5.72 -7.52 12.35
N VAL A 88 -4.98 -6.53 11.87
CA VAL A 88 -4.62 -6.31 10.46
C VAL A 88 -3.09 -6.45 10.39
N VAL A 89 -2.61 -7.26 9.45
CA VAL A 89 -1.18 -7.51 9.18
C VAL A 89 -0.92 -7.30 7.71
#